data_AF-A0A1Y4WN10-F1
#
_entry.id   AF-A0A1Y4WN10-F1
#
_cell.length_a   1.000
_cell.length_b   1.000
_cell.length_c   1.000
_cell.angle_alpha   90.00
_cell.angle_beta   90.00
_cell.angle_gamma   90.00
#
_symmetry.space_group_name_H-M   'P 1'
#
loop_
_entity.id
_entity.type
_entity.pdbx_description
1 polymer ?
#
loop_
_entity_poly.entity_id
_entity_poly.type
_entity_poly.pdbx_seq_one_letter_code
_entity_poly.pdbx_strand_id
1 'polypeptide(L)'
;MIDWAAKHHVILLPSKMDSGDYQMLDGKYIVDRKSDLLELFNDFCMPDNRRRYENAAVRAKGQRKKLVYVVGTNDVTDIDSLEGWSAPIPGKNKIADGNSLAAHLRRYQMTFPHISFVFCPSDTLCKTIFEQANGKA
;
A
#
# COMPACT_ATOMS: atom_id res chain seq x y z
N MET A 1 -4.22 6.25 12.65
CA MET A 1 -5.34 5.28 12.60
C MET A 1 -6.11 5.21 13.91
N ILE A 2 -5.49 5.00 15.08
CA ILE A 2 -6.19 4.87 16.37
C ILE A 2 -7.11 6.06 16.66
N ASP A 3 -6.57 7.29 16.66
CA ASP A 3 -7.35 8.50 16.95
C ASP A 3 -8.46 8.74 15.92
N TRP A 4 -8.15 8.46 14.64
CA TRP A 4 -9.14 8.54 13.57
C TRP A 4 -10.28 7.54 13.80
N ALA A 5 -9.97 6.29 14.15
CA ALA A 5 -10.97 5.27 14.41
C ALA A 5 -11.84 5.64 15.62
N ALA A 6 -11.24 6.12 16.71
CA ALA A 6 -11.97 6.59 17.89
C ALA A 6 -12.93 7.75 17.55
N LYS A 7 -12.47 8.74 16.78
CA LYS A 7 -13.28 9.87 16.33
C LYS A 7 -14.46 9.45 15.45
N HIS A 8 -14.33 8.37 14.69
CA HIS A 8 -15.35 7.90 13.74
C HIS A 8 -16.12 6.67 14.24
N HIS A 9 -16.01 6.34 15.53
CA HIS A 9 -16.69 5.19 16.15
C HIS A 9 -16.39 3.85 15.46
N VAL A 10 -15.18 3.69 14.94
CA VAL A 10 -14.68 2.43 14.37
C VAL A 10 -13.94 1.65 15.44
N ILE A 11 -14.34 0.40 15.65
CA ILE A 11 -13.67 -0.51 16.57
C ILE A 11 -12.46 -1.13 15.87
N LEU A 12 -11.27 -0.95 16.45
CA LEU A 12 -10.06 -1.66 16.03
C LEU A 12 -9.84 -2.87 16.93
N LEU A 13 -9.72 -4.05 16.33
CA LEU A 13 -9.38 -5.28 17.02
C LEU A 13 -7.93 -5.66 16.67
N PRO A 14 -6.98 -5.51 17.60
CA PRO A 14 -5.60 -5.94 17.36
C PRO A 14 -5.54 -7.43 17.06
N SER A 15 -4.90 -7.79 15.95
CA SER A 15 -4.70 -9.18 15.56
C SER A 15 -3.40 -9.33 14.77
N LYS A 16 -2.78 -10.51 14.86
CA LYS A 16 -1.63 -10.85 14.03
C LYS A 16 -2.14 -11.29 12.66
N MET A 17 -1.79 -10.54 11.62
CA MET A 17 -2.16 -10.84 10.23
C MET A 17 -0.97 -11.41 9.47
N ASP A 18 -1.24 -12.33 8.56
CA ASP A 18 -0.22 -12.92 7.69
C ASP A 18 0.22 -11.96 6.56
N SER A 19 -0.59 -10.95 6.25
CA SER A 19 -0.31 -9.92 5.24
C SER A 19 -1.17 -8.68 5.51
N GLY A 20 -0.63 -7.50 5.21
CA GLY A 20 -1.30 -6.22 5.41
C GLY A 20 -1.46 -5.82 6.87
N ASP A 21 -2.07 -4.64 7.07
CA ASP A 21 -2.26 -4.01 8.37
C ASP A 21 -3.73 -3.99 8.81
N TYR A 22 -4.66 -3.98 7.85
CA TYR A 22 -6.09 -3.85 8.12
C TYR A 22 -6.91 -4.80 7.26
N GLN A 23 -7.96 -5.37 7.85
CA GLN A 23 -9.01 -6.09 7.14
C GLN A 23 -10.30 -6.06 7.96
N MET A 24 -11.44 -6.23 7.30
CA MET A 24 -12.69 -6.61 7.99
C MET A 24 -12.70 -8.11 8.25
N LEU A 25 -13.40 -8.55 9.31
CA LEU A 25 -13.48 -9.96 9.73
C LEU A 25 -13.95 -10.89 8.60
N ASP A 26 -14.91 -10.44 7.79
CA ASP A 26 -15.46 -11.11 6.61
C ASP A 26 -15.10 -10.37 5.30
N GLY A 27 -14.16 -9.44 5.37
CA GLY A 27 -13.79 -8.57 4.26
C GLY A 27 -13.08 -9.30 3.13
N LYS A 28 -13.40 -8.92 1.89
CA LYS A 28 -12.70 -9.40 0.68
C LYS A 28 -11.36 -8.70 0.43
N TYR A 29 -11.05 -7.68 1.23
CA TYR A 29 -9.90 -6.81 1.04
C TYR A 29 -8.98 -6.87 2.26
N ILE A 30 -7.70 -6.95 1.98
CA ILE A 30 -6.60 -6.70 2.92
C ILE A 30 -5.99 -5.37 2.51
N VAL A 31 -5.78 -4.48 3.46
CA VAL A 31 -5.17 -3.17 3.22
C VAL A 31 -3.81 -3.13 3.92
N ASP A 32 -2.78 -2.78 3.16
CA ASP A 32 -1.41 -2.53 3.63
C ASP A 32 -1.15 -1.03 3.51
N ARG A 33 -0.82 -0.38 4.61
CA ARG A 33 -0.63 1.08 4.66
C ARG A 33 0.81 1.41 4.32
N LYS A 34 0.98 2.44 3.49
CA LYS A 34 2.25 3.14 3.30
C LYS A 34 2.13 4.58 3.76
N SER A 35 3.10 5.04 4.55
CA SER A 35 3.18 6.44 4.99
C SER A 35 3.40 7.38 3.83
N ASP A 36 4.24 6.97 2.87
CA ASP A 36 4.68 7.80 1.76
C ASP A 36 5.23 6.99 0.57
N LEU A 37 5.55 7.70 -0.52
CA LEU A 37 6.12 7.14 -1.75
C LEU A 37 7.53 6.57 -1.57
N LEU A 38 8.30 7.08 -0.60
CA LEU A 38 9.66 6.61 -0.36
C LEU A 38 9.64 5.26 0.39
N GLU A 39 8.71 5.05 1.31
CA GLU A 39 8.43 3.73 1.88
C GLU A 39 8.05 2.74 0.77
N LEU A 40 7.09 3.13 -0.09
CA LEU A 40 6.66 2.31 -1.22
C LEU A 40 7.83 1.99 -2.17
N PHE A 41 8.69 2.96 -2.47
CA PHE A 41 9.89 2.75 -3.28
C PHE A 41 10.82 1.71 -2.64
N ASN A 42 11.12 1.87 -1.34
CA ASN A 42 11.99 0.94 -0.63
C ASN A 42 11.41 -0.47 -0.59
N ASP A 43 10.10 -0.60 -0.53
CA ASP A 43 9.40 -1.88 -0.46
C ASP A 43 9.45 -2.66 -1.79
N PHE A 44 9.30 -1.97 -2.92
CA PHE A 44 9.13 -2.61 -4.23
C PHE A 44 10.35 -2.56 -5.15
N CYS A 45 11.27 -1.61 -4.92
CA CYS A 45 12.48 -1.44 -5.73
C CYS A 45 13.73 -2.03 -5.08
N MET A 46 13.73 -2.31 -3.77
CA MET A 46 14.86 -2.94 -3.09
C MET A 46 14.70 -4.47 -3.07
N PRO A 47 15.72 -5.26 -3.45
CA PRO A 47 15.60 -6.71 -3.61
C PRO A 47 15.10 -7.45 -2.37
N ASP A 48 15.67 -7.15 -1.19
CA ASP A 48 15.36 -7.85 0.05
C ASP A 48 13.91 -7.63 0.50
N ASN A 49 13.41 -6.39 0.34
CA ASN A 49 12.05 -6.03 0.71
C ASN A 49 11.03 -6.60 -0.26
N ARG A 50 11.35 -6.61 -1.57
CA ARG A 50 10.43 -7.08 -2.60
C ARG A 50 9.93 -8.51 -2.35
N ARG A 51 10.79 -9.41 -1.87
CA ARG A 51 10.41 -10.79 -1.54
C ARG A 51 9.34 -10.86 -0.44
N ARG A 52 9.37 -9.96 0.53
CA ARG A 52 8.35 -9.87 1.59
C ARG A 52 6.98 -9.56 1.00
N TYR A 53 6.92 -8.60 0.07
CA TYR A 53 5.65 -8.22 -0.57
C TYR A 53 5.15 -9.30 -1.51
N GLU A 54 6.02 -9.95 -2.30
CA GLU A 54 5.65 -11.11 -3.12
C GLU A 54 5.01 -12.21 -2.25
N ASN A 55 5.57 -12.51 -1.08
CA ASN A 55 4.96 -13.44 -0.12
C ASN A 55 3.60 -12.96 0.39
N ALA A 56 3.42 -11.66 0.65
CA ALA A 56 2.14 -11.08 1.07
C ALA A 56 1.08 -11.23 -0.04
N ALA A 57 1.44 -11.03 -1.31
CA ALA A 57 0.54 -11.27 -2.43
C ALA A 57 0.14 -12.74 -2.55
N VAL A 58 1.09 -13.68 -2.42
CA VAL A 58 0.78 -15.12 -2.42
C VAL A 58 -0.19 -15.50 -1.30
N ARG A 59 0.00 -14.94 -0.10
CA ARG A 59 -0.90 -15.17 1.05
C ARG A 59 -2.30 -14.63 0.81
N ALA A 60 -2.41 -13.39 0.32
CA ALA A 60 -3.70 -12.79 -0.03
C ALA A 60 -4.46 -13.64 -1.08
N LYS A 61 -3.74 -14.17 -2.09
CA LYS A 61 -4.31 -15.09 -3.08
C LYS A 61 -4.81 -16.38 -2.43
N GLY A 62 -4.03 -16.98 -1.53
CA GLY A 62 -4.42 -18.18 -0.77
C GLY A 62 -5.69 -17.98 0.05
N GLN A 63 -5.89 -16.77 0.60
CA GLN A 63 -7.09 -16.38 1.34
C GLN A 63 -8.25 -15.93 0.42
N ARG A 64 -8.06 -15.93 -0.90
CA ARG A 64 -9.02 -15.42 -1.90
C ARG A 64 -9.42 -13.96 -1.66
N LYS A 65 -8.48 -13.14 -1.18
CA LYS A 65 -8.67 -11.71 -0.92
C LYS A 65 -7.91 -10.86 -1.93
N LYS A 66 -8.40 -9.64 -2.18
CA LYS A 66 -7.63 -8.58 -2.83
C LYS A 66 -6.72 -7.91 -1.81
N LEU A 67 -5.48 -7.60 -2.18
CA LEU A 67 -4.55 -6.87 -1.33
C LEU A 67 -4.30 -5.48 -1.93
N VAL A 68 -4.61 -4.45 -1.16
CA VAL A 68 -4.58 -3.05 -1.58
C VAL A 68 -3.51 -2.32 -0.79
N TYR A 69 -2.55 -1.72 -1.49
CA TYR A 69 -1.59 -0.81 -0.87
C TYR A 69 -2.16 0.60 -0.91
N VAL A 70 -2.43 1.19 0.26
CA VAL A 70 -2.93 2.57 0.36
C VAL A 70 -1.78 3.46 0.80
N VAL A 71 -1.44 4.45 -0.03
CA VAL A 71 -0.22 5.24 0.04
C VAL A 71 -0.56 6.70 0.30
N GLY A 72 -0.02 7.26 1.37
CA GLY A 72 -0.16 8.69 1.68
C GLY A 72 0.73 9.55 0.79
N THR A 73 0.17 10.36 -0.10
CA THR A 73 0.92 11.30 -0.94
C THR A 73 0.02 12.39 -1.50
N ASN A 74 0.59 13.58 -1.71
CA ASN A 74 -0.08 14.69 -2.39
C ASN A 74 0.43 14.89 -3.82
N ASP A 75 1.51 14.20 -4.20
CA ASP A 75 2.24 14.44 -5.44
C ASP A 75 1.74 13.56 -6.60
N VAL A 76 1.06 12.45 -6.26
CA VAL A 76 0.76 11.33 -7.17
C VAL A 76 -0.66 10.85 -6.89
N THR A 77 -1.45 10.63 -7.94
CA THR A 77 -2.84 10.14 -7.85
C THR A 77 -3.00 8.69 -8.32
N ASP A 78 -2.06 8.23 -9.14
CA ASP A 78 -2.05 6.90 -9.75
C ASP A 78 -0.63 6.49 -10.17
N ILE A 79 -0.47 5.25 -10.66
CA ILE A 79 0.85 4.72 -11.06
C ILE A 79 1.45 5.51 -12.23
N ASP A 80 0.63 6.08 -13.12
CA ASP A 80 1.14 6.81 -14.28
C ASP A 80 1.69 8.18 -13.86
N SER A 81 1.05 8.83 -12.89
CA SER A 81 1.51 10.08 -12.28
C SER A 81 2.78 9.95 -11.42
N LEU A 82 3.32 8.74 -11.22
CA LEU A 82 4.66 8.56 -10.65
C LEU A 82 5.76 9.09 -11.59
N GLU A 83 5.48 9.21 -12.89
CA GLU A 83 6.42 9.79 -13.84
C GLU A 83 6.74 11.24 -13.46
N GLY A 84 8.01 11.51 -13.16
CA GLY A 84 8.49 12.81 -12.68
C GLY A 84 8.61 12.95 -11.17
N TRP A 85 8.07 12.01 -10.37
CA TRP A 85 8.37 11.96 -8.93
C TRP A 85 9.80 11.49 -8.69
N SER A 86 10.49 12.14 -7.75
CA SER A 86 11.78 11.67 -7.25
C SER A 86 12.01 12.15 -5.81
N ALA A 87 12.81 11.39 -5.06
CA ALA A 87 13.18 11.76 -3.69
C ALA A 87 14.58 11.26 -3.34
N PRO A 88 15.37 12.00 -2.54
CA PRO A 88 16.63 11.47 -2.01
C PRO A 88 16.35 10.29 -1.07
N ILE A 89 17.14 9.23 -1.15
CA ILE A 89 17.02 8.09 -0.23
C ILE A 89 17.85 8.39 1.03
N PRO A 90 17.24 8.48 2.22
CA PRO A 90 17.95 8.79 3.46
C PRO A 90 19.11 7.83 3.71
N GLY A 91 20.28 8.39 4.03
CA GLY A 91 21.49 7.62 4.31
C GLY A 91 22.14 6.96 3.08
N LYS A 92 21.68 7.25 1.85
CA LYS A 92 22.29 6.75 0.62
C LYS A 92 22.56 7.90 -0.34
N ASN A 93 23.69 7.85 -1.06
CA ASN A 93 23.95 8.76 -2.17
C ASN A 93 23.21 8.31 -3.45
N LYS A 94 21.88 8.16 -3.35
CA LYS A 94 21.00 7.67 -4.42
C LYS A 94 19.67 8.40 -4.38
N ILE A 95 19.05 8.54 -5.55
CA ILE A 95 17.71 9.11 -5.72
C ILE A 95 16.73 7.97 -6.01
N ALA A 96 15.60 7.97 -5.31
CA ALA A 96 14.43 7.17 -5.65
C ALA A 96 13.76 7.80 -6.87
N ASP A 97 13.56 6.98 -7.90
CA ASP A 97 13.06 7.40 -9.20
C ASP A 97 11.65 6.84 -9.44
N GLY A 98 10.72 7.73 -9.77
CA GLY A 98 9.32 7.39 -10.01
C GLY A 98 9.11 6.50 -11.24
N ASN A 99 9.94 6.62 -12.27
CA ASN A 99 9.87 5.75 -13.44
C ASN A 99 10.19 4.29 -13.09
N SER A 100 11.25 4.09 -12.32
CA SER A 100 11.64 2.79 -11.78
C SER A 100 10.52 2.22 -10.89
N LEU A 101 9.94 3.03 -10.01
CA LEU A 101 8.83 2.62 -9.16
C LEU A 101 7.63 2.18 -10.00
N ALA A 102 7.17 3.02 -10.94
CA ALA A 102 6.04 2.70 -11.80
C ALA A 102 6.24 1.39 -12.57
N ALA A 103 7.44 1.17 -13.13
CA ALA A 103 7.79 -0.08 -13.81
C ALA A 103 7.71 -1.30 -12.88
N HIS A 104 8.20 -1.17 -11.64
CA HIS A 104 8.11 -2.22 -10.64
C HIS A 104 6.65 -2.50 -10.21
N LEU A 105 5.84 -1.47 -9.95
CA LEU A 105 4.45 -1.63 -9.56
C LEU A 105 3.60 -2.26 -10.68
N ARG A 106 3.76 -1.81 -11.93
CA ARG A 106 3.07 -2.41 -13.09
C ARG A 106 3.44 -3.89 -13.25
N ARG A 107 4.73 -4.23 -13.14
CA ARG A 107 5.19 -5.63 -13.17
C ARG A 107 4.58 -6.45 -12.03
N TYR A 108 4.47 -5.85 -10.85
CA TYR A 108 3.88 -6.49 -9.69
C TYR A 108 2.40 -6.79 -9.91
N GLN A 109 1.61 -5.85 -10.45
CA GLN A 109 0.20 -6.07 -10.79
C GLN A 109 0.01 -7.10 -11.90
N MET A 110 0.88 -7.11 -12.93
CA MET A 110 0.84 -8.14 -13.97
C MET A 110 1.07 -9.54 -13.40
N THR A 111 1.96 -9.66 -12.41
CA THR A 111 2.27 -10.93 -11.75
C THR A 111 1.17 -11.34 -10.77
N PHE A 112 0.56 -10.38 -10.08
CA PHE A 112 -0.46 -10.57 -9.06
C PHE A 112 -1.71 -9.71 -9.35
N PRO A 113 -2.64 -10.18 -10.21
CA PRO A 113 -3.80 -9.39 -10.63
C PRO A 113 -4.81 -9.04 -9.52
N HIS A 114 -4.69 -9.65 -8.35
CA HIS A 114 -5.49 -9.36 -7.16
C HIS A 114 -4.92 -8.21 -6.30
N ILE A 115 -3.87 -7.54 -6.79
CA ILE A 115 -3.23 -6.39 -6.13
C ILE A 115 -3.66 -5.07 -6.77
N SER A 116 -3.89 -4.06 -5.91
CA SER A 116 -4.05 -2.67 -6.35
C SER A 116 -3.25 -1.70 -5.49
N PHE A 117 -2.97 -0.53 -6.05
CA PHE A 117 -2.34 0.60 -5.38
C PHE A 117 -3.33 1.77 -5.41
N VAL A 118 -3.51 2.42 -4.26
CA VAL A 118 -4.39 3.58 -4.10
C VAL A 118 -3.54 4.69 -3.48
N PHE A 119 -3.45 5.81 -4.18
CA PHE A 119 -2.73 6.99 -3.71
C PHE A 119 -3.75 8.00 -3.20
N CYS A 120 -3.50 8.58 -2.02
CA CYS A 120 -4.41 9.53 -1.41
C CYS A 120 -3.66 10.56 -0.56
N PRO A 121 -4.21 11.77 -0.42
CA PRO A 121 -3.67 12.77 0.49
C PRO A 121 -3.49 12.23 1.90
N SER A 122 -2.36 12.59 2.54
CA SER A 122 -1.95 12.03 3.83
C SER A 122 -2.96 12.29 4.97
N ASP A 123 -3.71 13.38 4.88
CA ASP A 123 -4.79 13.74 5.82
C ASP A 123 -6.04 12.85 5.67
N THR A 124 -6.25 12.27 4.49
CA THR A 124 -7.35 11.33 4.20
C THR A 124 -6.97 9.85 4.30
N LEU A 125 -5.68 9.54 4.49
CA LEU A 125 -5.15 8.17 4.48
C LEU A 125 -5.94 7.18 5.37
N CYS A 126 -6.28 7.55 6.61
CA CYS A 126 -7.04 6.66 7.50
C CYS A 126 -8.46 6.38 6.99
N LYS A 127 -9.12 7.40 6.40
CA LYS A 127 -10.44 7.25 5.79
C LYS A 127 -10.37 6.32 4.58
N THR A 128 -9.40 6.54 3.69
CA THR A 128 -9.21 5.70 2.50
C THR A 128 -8.91 4.25 2.88
N ILE A 129 -8.05 4.01 3.89
CA ILE A 129 -7.81 2.65 4.42
C ILE A 129 -9.11 1.98 4.85
N PHE A 130 -9.95 2.69 5.61
CA PHE A 130 -11.22 2.16 6.08
C PHE A 130 -12.19 1.87 4.92
N GLU A 131 -12.30 2.77 3.94
CA GLU A 131 -13.16 2.60 2.76
C GLU A 131 -12.73 1.39 1.92
N GLN A 132 -11.42 1.27 1.64
CA GLN A 132 -10.85 0.13 0.91
C GLN A 132 -11.07 -1.19 1.66
N ALA A 133 -10.87 -1.22 2.98
CA ALA A 133 -11.13 -2.42 3.79
C ALA A 133 -12.61 -2.83 3.77
N ASN A 134 -13.54 -1.87 3.65
CA ASN A 134 -14.97 -2.11 3.46
C ASN A 134 -15.37 -2.46 2.02
N GLY A 135 -14.43 -2.46 1.08
CA GLY A 135 -14.70 -2.70 -0.35
C GLY A 135 -15.47 -1.56 -1.03
N LYS A 136 -15.41 -0.36 -0.47
CA LYS A 136 -15.91 0.87 -1.10
C LYS A 136 -14.72 1.50 -1.83
N ALA A 137 -14.74 1.44 -3.16
CA ALA A 137 -13.81 2.13 -4.04
C ALA A 137 -14.37 3.50 -4.40
#